data_AF-A0A950KMP9-F1
#
_entry.id   AF-A0A950KMP9-F1
#
_cell.length_a   1.000
_cell.length_b   1.000
_cell.length_c   1.000
_cell.angle_alpha   90.00
_cell.angle_beta   90.00
_cell.angle_gamma   90.00
#
_symmetry.space_group_name_H-M   'P 1'
#
loop_
_entity.id
_entity.type
_entity.pdbx_description
1 polymer ?
#
loop_
_entity_poly.entity_id
_entity_poly.type
_entity_poly.pdbx_seq_one_letter_code
_entity_poly.pdbx_strand_id
1 'polypeptide(L)'
;MSEWLALLYKIRPGTRDEVAELFRQSGRPDHEVKDADGNVVGTLLTTMAFVGEEAAVRVIETDGDFRAVPAHMSRQPEVKQFEAAIEPLLSEPRDMVTPEGAAAFFRRSGMRLVMVRRHDDP
;
A
#
# COMPACT_ATOMS: atom_id res chain seq x y z
N MET A 1 -4.51 -13.73 12.86
CA MET A 1 -3.90 -14.54 11.78
C MET A 1 -3.47 -13.54 10.75
N SER A 2 -2.20 -13.57 10.31
CA SER A 2 -1.70 -12.57 9.37
C SER A 2 -2.51 -12.57 8.08
N GLU A 3 -2.96 -11.39 7.68
CA GLU A 3 -3.51 -11.11 6.36
C GLU A 3 -2.49 -10.32 5.53
N TRP A 4 -2.53 -10.51 4.21
CA TRP A 4 -1.55 -9.92 3.29
C TRP A 4 -2.27 -9.15 2.18
N LEU A 5 -1.82 -7.91 1.94
CA LEU A 5 -2.24 -7.08 0.82
C LEU A 5 -1.06 -6.82 -0.10
N ALA A 6 -1.32 -6.81 -1.41
CA ALA A 6 -0.38 -6.28 -2.39
C ALA A 6 -1.05 -5.20 -3.25
N LEU A 7 -0.35 -4.08 -3.44
CA LEU A 7 -0.75 -2.95 -4.28
C LEU A 7 0.21 -2.79 -5.45
N LEU A 8 -0.31 -2.87 -6.67
CA LEU A 8 0.40 -2.65 -7.91
C LEU A 8 0.39 -1.17 -8.30
N TYR A 9 1.56 -0.63 -8.63
CA TYR A 9 1.75 0.67 -9.22
C TYR A 9 2.32 0.48 -10.62
N LYS A 10 1.53 0.77 -11.66
CA LYS A 10 2.06 0.87 -13.02
C LYS A 10 2.83 2.17 -13.16
N ILE A 11 4.14 2.08 -13.37
CA ILE A 11 5.04 3.23 -13.44
C ILE A 11 5.46 3.46 -14.89
N ARG A 12 5.89 4.68 -15.21
CA ARG A 12 6.42 4.98 -16.55
C ARG A 12 7.75 4.27 -16.79
N PRO A 13 8.04 3.83 -18.02
CA PRO A 13 9.36 3.35 -18.38
C PRO A 13 10.45 4.37 -18.05
N GLY A 14 11.57 3.92 -17.50
CA GLY A 14 12.72 4.77 -17.17
C GLY A 14 12.61 5.54 -15.84
N THR A 15 11.53 5.39 -15.06
CA THR A 15 11.40 6.02 -13.73
C THR A 15 11.71 5.06 -12.57
N ARG A 16 12.19 3.84 -12.85
CA ARG A 16 12.46 2.80 -11.85
C ARG A 16 13.26 3.29 -10.64
N ASP A 17 14.41 3.93 -10.89
CA ASP A 17 15.33 4.32 -9.82
C ASP A 17 14.76 5.48 -8.99
N GLU A 18 14.03 6.40 -9.62
CA GLU A 18 13.30 7.49 -8.96
C GLU A 18 12.19 6.94 -8.05
N VAL A 19 11.39 5.99 -8.54
CA VAL A 19 10.35 5.32 -7.76
C VAL A 19 10.96 4.52 -6.60
N ALA A 20 12.08 3.83 -6.81
CA ALA A 20 12.77 3.10 -5.76
C ALA A 20 13.26 4.02 -4.64
N GLU A 21 13.78 5.20 -5.00
CA GLU A 21 14.18 6.20 -4.02
C GLU A 21 12.99 6.77 -3.25
N LEU A 22 11.87 7.01 -3.93
CA LEU A 22 10.63 7.45 -3.30
C LEU A 22 10.13 6.44 -2.25
N PHE A 23 10.18 5.14 -2.53
CA PHE A 23 9.86 4.11 -1.52
C PHE A 23 10.84 4.13 -0.33
N ARG A 24 12.14 4.34 -0.56
CA ARG A 24 13.14 4.41 0.52
C ARG A 24 12.97 5.63 1.42
N GLN A 25 12.54 6.75 0.85
CA GLN A 25 12.27 8.00 1.58
C GLN A 25 10.87 8.07 2.18
N SER A 26 9.98 7.13 1.81
CA SER A 26 8.62 7.10 2.31
C SER A 26 8.61 6.97 3.84
N GLY A 27 7.85 7.83 4.50
CA GLY A 27 7.71 7.79 5.95
C GLY A 27 7.02 6.50 6.41
N ARG A 28 7.22 6.14 7.68
CA ARG A 28 6.59 4.98 8.29
C ARG A 28 5.25 5.40 8.90
N PRO A 29 4.09 4.90 8.40
CA PRO A 29 2.80 5.18 9.01
C PRO A 29 2.68 4.57 10.41
N ASP A 30 1.71 5.04 11.20
CA ASP A 30 1.39 4.40 12.48
C ASP A 30 0.99 2.93 12.24
N HIS A 31 1.65 2.05 12.99
CA HIS A 31 1.49 0.61 12.90
C HIS A 31 0.25 0.10 13.63
N GLU A 32 -0.29 0.85 14.60
CA GLU A 32 -1.54 0.50 15.27
C GLU A 32 -2.73 0.88 14.39
N VAL A 33 -3.44 -0.10 13.85
CA VAL A 33 -4.64 0.14 13.03
C VAL A 33 -5.81 0.44 13.95
N LYS A 34 -6.38 1.64 13.83
CA LYS A 34 -7.47 2.12 14.68
C LYS A 34 -8.79 2.20 13.93
N ASP A 35 -9.89 1.80 14.59
CA ASP A 35 -11.25 1.97 14.08
C ASP A 35 -11.72 3.43 14.18
N ALA A 36 -13.01 3.67 13.87
CA ALA A 36 -13.60 5.01 13.94
C ALA A 36 -13.70 5.57 15.37
N ASP A 37 -13.77 4.69 16.37
CA ASP A 37 -13.88 5.03 17.79
C ASP A 37 -12.50 5.17 18.46
N GLY A 38 -11.42 4.89 17.72
CA GLY A 38 -10.04 5.00 18.16
C GLY A 38 -9.47 3.74 18.82
N ASN A 39 -10.20 2.63 18.81
CA ASN A 39 -9.71 1.37 19.36
C ASN A 39 -8.70 0.73 18.41
N VAL A 40 -7.64 0.14 18.97
CA VAL A 40 -6.69 -0.66 18.18
C VAL A 40 -7.37 -1.97 17.79
N VAL A 41 -7.62 -2.14 16.51
CA VAL A 41 -8.28 -3.33 15.92
C VAL A 41 -7.34 -4.18 15.08
N GLY A 42 -6.11 -3.71 14.87
CA GLY A 42 -5.09 -4.47 14.16
C GLY A 42 -3.70 -3.84 14.24
N THR A 43 -2.74 -4.48 13.61
CA THR A 43 -1.34 -4.03 13.59
C THR A 43 -0.70 -4.29 12.23
N LEU A 44 0.06 -3.31 11.74
CA LEU A 44 0.92 -3.47 10.57
C LEU A 44 2.21 -4.17 11.00
N LEU A 45 2.44 -5.38 10.50
CA LEU A 45 3.57 -6.21 10.89
C LEU A 45 4.76 -5.98 9.96
N THR A 46 4.53 -6.04 8.66
CA THR A 46 5.59 -6.01 7.65
C THR A 46 5.16 -5.15 6.46
N THR A 47 6.06 -4.30 5.95
CA THR A 47 5.87 -3.61 4.68
C THR A 47 7.08 -3.88 3.79
N MET A 48 6.83 -4.35 2.57
CA MET A 48 7.84 -4.56 1.54
C MET A 48 7.47 -3.78 0.28
N ALA A 49 8.47 -3.35 -0.47
CA ALA A 49 8.27 -2.74 -1.77
C ALA A 49 9.27 -3.34 -2.77
N PHE A 50 8.78 -3.62 -3.97
CA PHE A 50 9.54 -4.10 -5.11
C PHE A 50 9.35 -3.12 -6.26
N VAL A 51 10.41 -2.80 -7.00
CA VAL A 51 10.33 -1.90 -8.15
C VAL A 51 11.04 -2.56 -9.33
N GLY A 52 10.31 -2.75 -10.42
CA GLY A 52 10.81 -3.17 -11.73
C GLY A 52 10.72 -2.02 -12.75
N GLU A 53 10.92 -2.30 -14.04
CA GLU A 53 10.99 -1.26 -15.07
C GLU A 53 9.67 -0.49 -15.29
N GLU A 54 8.53 -1.17 -15.24
CA GLU A 54 7.21 -0.58 -15.53
C GLU A 54 6.19 -0.86 -14.42
N ALA A 55 6.62 -1.50 -13.34
CA ALA A 55 5.76 -1.83 -12.21
C ALA A 55 6.50 -1.72 -10.88
N ALA A 56 5.82 -1.21 -9.86
CA ALA A 56 6.19 -1.37 -8.47
C ALA A 56 5.08 -2.09 -7.71
N VAL A 57 5.44 -2.86 -6.69
CA VAL A 57 4.50 -3.59 -5.83
C VAL A 57 4.82 -3.27 -4.38
N ARG A 58 3.82 -2.80 -3.62
CA ARG A 58 3.89 -2.71 -2.15
C ARG A 58 3.14 -3.88 -1.54
N VAL A 59 3.78 -4.63 -0.65
CA VAL A 59 3.18 -5.74 0.09
C VAL A 59 3.11 -5.37 1.56
N ILE A 60 1.98 -5.61 2.21
CA ILE A 60 1.75 -5.29 3.62
C ILE A 60 1.20 -6.53 4.31
N GLU A 61 1.84 -6.93 5.41
CA GLU A 61 1.35 -7.92 6.36
C GLU A 61 0.65 -7.20 7.52
N THR A 62 -0.52 -7.70 7.92
CA THR A 62 -1.26 -7.17 9.04
C THR A 62 -1.82 -8.27 9.91
N ASP A 63 -2.00 -8.01 11.20
CA ASP A 63 -2.81 -8.83 12.10
C ASP A 63 -4.04 -8.05 12.58
N GLY A 64 -5.12 -8.74 12.91
CA GLY A 64 -6.39 -8.14 13.32
C GLY A 64 -7.37 -7.84 12.15
N ASP A 65 -8.20 -6.80 12.29
CA ASP A 65 -9.22 -6.47 11.27
C ASP A 65 -8.61 -5.79 10.03
N PHE A 66 -8.32 -6.61 9.02
CA PHE A 66 -7.79 -6.15 7.73
C PHE A 66 -8.68 -5.14 7.01
N ARG A 67 -10.00 -5.17 7.24
CA ARG A 67 -10.94 -4.24 6.56
C ARG A 67 -10.75 -2.80 7.02
N ALA A 68 -10.16 -2.59 8.21
CA ALA A 68 -9.83 -1.27 8.73
C ALA A 68 -8.54 -0.68 8.13
N VAL A 69 -7.66 -1.51 7.56
CA VAL A 69 -6.33 -1.11 7.10
C VAL A 69 -6.38 -0.03 6.01
N PRO A 70 -7.19 -0.13 4.94
CA PRO A 70 -7.21 0.92 3.90
C PRO A 70 -7.66 2.28 4.47
N ALA A 71 -8.70 2.28 5.30
CA ALA A 71 -9.20 3.50 5.94
C ALA A 71 -8.14 4.13 6.85
N HIS A 72 -7.47 3.33 7.68
CA HIS A 72 -6.35 3.76 8.52
C HIS A 72 -5.23 4.38 7.68
N MET A 73 -4.75 3.67 6.65
CA MET A 73 -3.66 4.12 5.78
C MET A 73 -3.97 5.44 5.07
N SER A 74 -5.18 5.58 4.53
CA SER A 74 -5.60 6.80 3.81
C SER A 74 -5.53 8.08 4.65
N ARG A 75 -5.52 7.96 5.99
CA ARG A 75 -5.46 9.11 6.91
C ARG A 75 -4.02 9.50 7.25
N GLN A 76 -3.05 8.63 7.02
CA GLN A 76 -1.65 8.80 7.42
C GLN A 76 -0.95 9.86 6.54
N PRO A 77 -0.28 10.87 7.14
CA PRO A 77 0.46 11.88 6.39
C PRO A 77 1.52 11.29 5.47
N GLU A 78 2.25 10.27 5.93
CA GLU A 78 3.33 9.60 5.19
C GLU A 78 2.80 8.91 3.94
N VAL A 79 1.60 8.31 4.03
CA VAL A 79 0.92 7.68 2.89
C VAL A 79 0.49 8.73 1.87
N LYS A 80 -0.12 9.84 2.32
CA LYS A 80 -0.54 10.93 1.43
C LYS A 80 0.64 11.59 0.71
N GLN A 81 1.75 11.81 1.41
CA GLN A 81 2.97 12.38 0.82
C GLN A 81 3.55 11.44 -0.23
N PHE A 82 3.65 10.14 0.08
CA PHE A 82 4.07 9.13 -0.88
C PHE A 82 3.17 9.10 -2.12
N GLU A 83 1.85 9.11 -1.93
CA GLU A 83 0.87 9.07 -3.02
C GLU A 83 0.99 10.31 -3.93
N ALA A 84 1.13 11.50 -3.36
CA ALA A 84 1.34 12.72 -4.13
C ALA A 84 2.65 12.71 -4.92
N ALA A 85 3.72 12.16 -4.34
CA ALA A 85 5.02 12.11 -4.98
C ALA A 85 5.10 11.05 -6.09
N ILE A 86 4.40 9.92 -5.95
CA ILE A 86 4.45 8.83 -6.95
C ILE A 86 3.51 9.09 -8.12
N GLU A 87 2.42 9.83 -7.93
CA GLU A 87 1.44 10.18 -8.98
C GLU A 87 2.08 10.65 -10.29
N PRO A 88 3.00 11.64 -10.30
CA PRO A 88 3.64 12.10 -11.52
C PRO A 88 4.62 11.09 -12.10
N LEU A 89 4.81 9.88 -11.55
CA LEU A 89 5.67 8.80 -12.07
C LEU A 89 4.89 7.62 -12.64
N LEU A 90 3.55 7.66 -12.53
CA LEU A 90 2.68 6.59 -13.01
C LEU A 90 2.47 6.67 -14.52
N SER A 91 2.27 5.50 -15.14
CA SER A 91 1.91 5.39 -16.56
C SER A 91 0.42 5.58 -16.82
N GLU A 92 -0.41 5.32 -15.82
CA GLU A 92 -1.86 5.57 -15.85
C GLU A 92 -2.22 6.56 -14.73
N PRO A 93 -2.86 7.70 -15.05
CA PRO A 93 -3.30 8.65 -14.04
C PRO A 93 -4.37 8.04 -13.13
N ARG A 94 -4.37 8.44 -11.86
CA ARG A 94 -5.36 7.99 -10.88
C ARG A 94 -6.23 9.17 -10.49
N ASP A 95 -7.53 8.92 -10.38
CA ASP A 95 -8.40 9.83 -9.65
C ASP A 95 -8.33 9.46 -8.17
N MET A 96 -7.58 10.23 -7.40
CA MET A 96 -7.55 10.14 -5.92
C MET A 96 -8.31 11.31 -5.28
N VAL A 97 -8.98 12.16 -6.09
CA VAL A 97 -9.71 13.34 -5.62
C VAL A 97 -11.09 12.95 -5.09
N THR A 98 -11.70 11.92 -5.68
CA THR A 98 -13.00 11.39 -5.26
C THR A 98 -12.87 10.10 -4.45
N PRO A 99 -13.73 9.87 -3.44
CA PRO A 99 -13.82 8.57 -2.76
C PRO A 99 -14.03 7.40 -3.72
N GLU A 100 -14.82 7.61 -4.78
CA GLU A 100 -15.09 6.63 -5.82
C GLU A 100 -13.84 6.32 -6.66
N GLY A 101 -13.07 7.34 -7.02
CA GLY A 101 -11.80 7.23 -7.73
C GLY A 101 -10.77 6.46 -6.91
N ALA A 102 -10.62 6.82 -5.63
CA ALA A 102 -9.73 6.13 -4.70
C ALA A 102 -10.13 4.65 -4.54
N ALA A 103 -11.42 4.37 -4.34
CA ALA A 103 -11.92 2.99 -4.26
C ALA A 103 -11.69 2.21 -5.56
N ALA A 104 -11.87 2.85 -6.73
CA ALA A 104 -11.60 2.23 -8.02
C ALA A 104 -10.10 1.95 -8.22
N PHE A 105 -9.24 2.84 -7.75
CA PHE A 105 -7.79 2.63 -7.74
C PHE A 105 -7.41 1.44 -6.88
N PHE A 106 -7.88 1.37 -5.63
CA PHE A 106 -7.61 0.23 -4.74
C PHE A 106 -8.12 -1.08 -5.34
N ARG A 107 -9.30 -1.11 -5.95
CA ARG A 107 -9.82 -2.31 -6.64
C ARG A 107 -8.97 -2.73 -7.84
N ARG A 108 -8.49 -1.78 -8.65
CA ARG A 108 -7.68 -2.07 -9.85
C ARG A 108 -6.24 -2.45 -9.50
N SER A 109 -5.74 -1.95 -8.38
CA SER A 109 -4.33 -2.08 -8.00
C SER A 109 -4.11 -3.17 -6.96
N GLY A 110 -5.16 -3.54 -6.24
CA GLY A 110 -5.17 -4.69 -5.35
C GLY A 110 -4.86 -5.96 -6.14
N MET A 111 -3.79 -6.63 -5.77
CA MET A 111 -3.45 -7.94 -6.32
C MET A 111 -4.08 -9.03 -5.46
N ARG A 112 -4.54 -10.10 -6.10
CA ARG A 112 -5.09 -11.26 -5.40
C ARG A 112 -3.95 -12.03 -4.73
N LEU A 113 -4.03 -12.21 -3.41
CA LEU A 113 -3.21 -13.18 -2.71
C LEU A 113 -3.60 -14.59 -3.16
N VAL A 114 -2.64 -15.33 -3.73
CA VAL A 114 -2.85 -16.71 -4.18
C VAL A 114 -2.26 -17.71 -3.21
N MET A 115 -1.12 -17.37 -2.59
CA MET A 115 -0.41 -18.25 -1.69
C MET A 115 0.52 -17.45 -0.78
N VAL A 116 0.63 -17.89 0.47
CA VAL A 116 1.71 -17.55 1.40
C VAL A 116 2.25 -18.87 1.92
N ARG A 117 3.57 -18.98 2.01
CA ARG A 117 4.26 -20.10 2.67
C ARG A 117 5.34 -19.54 3.54
N ARG A 118 5.27 -19.83 4.81
CA ARG A 118 6.31 -19.49 5.78
C ARG A 118 6.97 -20.77 6.25
N HIS A 119 8.25 -20.67 6.61
CA HIS A 119 9.00 -21.82 7.14
C HIS A 119 8.44 -22.34 8.47
N ASP A 120 7.67 -21.49 9.16
CA ASP A 120 7.03 -21.68 10.47
C ASP A 120 5.51 -21.91 10.36
N ASP A 121 4.96 -22.08 9.15
CA ASP A 121 3.57 -22.51 8.99
C ASP A 121 3.42 -23.96 9.53
N PRO A 122 2.33 -24.28 10.24
CA PRO A 122 2.12 -25.59 10.86
C PRO A 122 2.01 -26.74 9.86
#